data_AF-A0A133XSN4-F1
#
_entry.id   AF-A0A133XSN4-F1
#
_cell.length_a   1.000
_cell.length_b   1.000
_cell.length_c   1.000
_cell.angle_alpha   90.00
_cell.angle_beta   90.00
_cell.angle_gamma   90.00
#
_symmetry.space_group_name_H-M   'P 1'
#
loop_
_entity.id
_entity.type
_entity.pdbx_description
1 polymer ?
#
loop_
_entity_poly.entity_id
_entity_poly.type
_entity_poly.pdbx_seq_one_letter_code
_entity_poly.pdbx_strand_id
1 'polypeptide(L)'
;KQLRHSNPFLTEKRKNNQSEESYELTRKFGLILAKDIVTNNNSFVRQSFSDLLTPTDEKNIKSKLSENGFVPDDDINISSDQTAALSKAIIDGLQYPQRRDGHFHYTDIMKFLEKLCTIFKWEQYEFSTLGKVTNGQHKKLSWYGVLLMQWISGFGLNNIINEGIEYHRGHPDNFWINKTQIATYQDTIEFRNILFADTLEVIDNIILFSLSNYFLKFSNEYKRIHKVTSFPNDWYEYVEYGTTNAETIILQRIGFSRETATYLKHHKEYLINAENGQCKLKRTLLECPNISVRNEAQNMILNMPEVFDQKI
;
A
#
# COMPACT_ATOMS: atom_id res chain seq x y z
N LYS A 1 -3.11 27.85 15.12
CA LYS A 1 -4.50 28.28 14.85
C LYS A 1 -5.46 27.09 14.68
N GLN A 2 -5.18 26.09 13.82
CA GLN A 2 -6.05 24.91 13.63
C GLN A 2 -6.28 24.09 14.92
N LEU A 3 -5.24 23.81 15.71
CA LEU A 3 -5.39 23.11 17.00
C LEU A 3 -6.15 23.89 18.08
N ARG A 4 -6.37 25.21 17.91
CA ARG A 4 -7.04 26.05 18.93
C ARG A 4 -8.56 26.07 18.77
N HIS A 5 -9.09 25.86 17.57
CA HIS A 5 -10.51 26.04 17.24
C HIS A 5 -11.22 24.81 16.65
N SER A 6 -10.49 23.77 16.25
CA SER A 6 -11.05 22.59 15.57
C SER A 6 -11.18 21.40 16.51
N ASN A 7 -12.09 20.48 16.19
CA ASN A 7 -12.07 19.13 16.74
C ASN A 7 -10.71 18.50 16.36
N PRO A 8 -9.86 18.09 17.32
CA PRO A 8 -8.48 17.69 17.02
C PRO A 8 -8.32 16.49 16.08
N PHE A 9 -9.40 15.74 15.85
CA PHE A 9 -9.47 14.66 14.86
C PHE A 9 -9.68 15.12 13.41
N LEU A 10 -10.01 16.40 13.23
CA LEU A 10 -10.27 17.02 11.95
C LEU A 10 -9.32 18.22 11.83
N THR A 11 -8.17 18.02 11.20
CA THR A 11 -7.53 19.15 10.52
C THR A 11 -8.58 19.75 9.59
N GLU A 12 -8.86 21.06 9.77
CA GLU A 12 -9.85 21.78 8.96
C GLU A 12 -9.73 21.42 7.47
N LYS A 13 -10.87 21.47 6.76
CA LYS A 13 -10.93 21.30 5.31
C LYS A 13 -9.81 22.13 4.65
N ARG A 14 -9.01 21.48 3.78
CA ARG A 14 -7.95 22.11 3.00
C ARG A 14 -8.41 23.48 2.48
N LYS A 15 -7.61 24.51 2.67
CA LYS A 15 -7.88 25.82 2.09
C LYS A 15 -7.70 25.73 0.57
N ASN A 16 -8.58 26.37 -0.20
CA ASN A 16 -8.57 26.27 -1.67
C ASN A 16 -7.21 26.59 -2.33
N ASN A 17 -6.35 27.39 -1.67
CA ASN A 17 -5.04 27.81 -2.20
C ASN A 17 -3.84 26.98 -1.70
N GLN A 18 -4.04 25.96 -0.86
CA GLN A 18 -2.95 25.10 -0.36
C GLN A 18 -2.75 23.92 -1.30
N SER A 19 -1.53 23.46 -1.60
CA SER A 19 -1.35 22.20 -2.38
C SER A 19 -1.73 20.96 -1.55
N GLU A 20 -1.90 19.80 -2.17
CA GLU A 20 -2.16 18.53 -1.46
C GLU A 20 -0.97 18.14 -0.59
N GLU A 21 0.24 18.23 -1.13
CA GLU A 21 1.49 17.92 -0.42
C GLU A 21 1.69 18.84 0.78
N SER A 22 1.38 20.13 0.64
CA SER A 22 1.44 21.09 1.74
C SER A 22 0.40 20.78 2.81
N TYR A 23 -0.80 20.34 2.42
CA TYR A 23 -1.85 19.96 3.36
C TYR A 23 -1.45 18.70 4.14
N GLU A 24 -0.97 17.67 3.44
CA GLU A 24 -0.46 16.44 4.05
C GLU A 24 0.69 16.72 5.02
N LEU A 25 1.67 17.54 4.61
CA LEU A 25 2.78 17.92 5.48
C LEU A 25 2.30 18.67 6.74
N THR A 26 1.36 19.60 6.57
CA THR A 26 0.75 20.35 7.68
C THR A 26 0.06 19.40 8.65
N ARG A 27 -0.66 18.40 8.12
CA ARG A 27 -1.35 17.39 8.91
C ARG A 27 -0.36 16.53 9.70
N LYS A 28 0.70 16.02 9.05
CA LYS A 28 1.74 15.20 9.71
C LYS A 28 2.39 15.96 10.87
N PHE A 29 2.82 17.21 10.65
CA PHE A 29 3.37 18.03 11.74
C PHE A 29 2.33 18.34 12.82
N GLY A 30 1.07 18.56 12.45
CA GLY A 30 -0.03 18.77 13.40
C GLY A 30 -0.26 17.56 14.31
N LEU A 31 -0.21 16.34 13.76
CA LEU A 31 -0.35 15.08 14.51
C LEU A 31 0.85 14.85 15.46
N ILE A 32 2.08 15.08 14.97
CA ILE A 32 3.30 15.00 15.80
C ILE A 32 3.22 15.98 16.97
N LEU A 33 2.87 17.24 16.68
CA LEU A 33 2.75 18.28 17.70
C LEU A 33 1.66 17.96 18.73
N ALA A 34 0.50 17.46 18.29
CA ALA A 34 -0.59 17.05 19.18
C ALA A 34 -0.15 15.90 20.10
N LYS A 35 0.54 14.89 19.55
CA LYS A 35 1.13 13.79 20.32
C LYS A 35 2.15 14.30 21.34
N ASP A 36 3.06 15.18 20.94
CA ASP A 36 4.11 15.69 21.82
C ASP A 36 3.54 16.51 22.99
N ILE A 37 2.51 17.32 22.74
CA ILE A 37 1.81 18.08 23.79
C ILE A 37 1.11 17.12 24.78
N VAL A 38 0.42 16.09 24.29
CA VAL A 38 -0.32 15.14 25.15
C VAL A 38 0.63 14.28 25.98
N THR A 39 1.67 13.72 25.36
CA THR A 39 2.67 12.85 26.00
C THR A 39 3.73 13.62 26.79
N ASN A 40 3.71 14.96 26.71
CA ASN A 40 4.75 15.84 27.25
C ASN A 40 6.16 15.53 26.71
N ASN A 41 6.24 15.04 25.48
CA ASN A 41 7.51 14.84 24.77
C ASN A 41 8.04 16.18 24.27
N ASN A 42 9.36 16.39 24.35
CA ASN A 42 10.01 17.63 23.90
C ASN A 42 10.79 17.40 22.61
N SER A 43 10.08 17.06 21.53
CA SER A 43 10.69 16.79 20.22
C SER A 43 11.17 18.07 19.51
N PHE A 44 11.99 17.90 18.48
CA PHE A 44 12.40 19.00 17.59
C PHE A 44 11.21 19.70 16.94
N VAL A 45 10.14 18.94 16.60
CA VAL A 45 8.91 19.51 16.06
C VAL A 45 8.29 20.43 17.11
N ARG A 46 8.03 19.97 18.34
CA ARG A 46 7.45 20.81 19.39
C ARG A 46 8.28 22.07 19.67
N GLN A 47 9.61 21.94 19.72
CA GLN A 47 10.52 23.07 19.88
C GLN A 47 10.39 24.10 18.74
N SER A 48 10.24 23.64 17.50
CA SER A 48 10.06 24.55 16.34
C SER A 48 8.76 25.38 16.40
N PHE A 49 7.80 25.01 17.26
CA PHE A 49 6.55 25.75 17.49
C PHE A 49 6.54 26.54 18.82
N SER A 50 7.62 26.55 19.61
CA SER A 50 7.67 27.23 20.91
C SER A 50 7.37 28.72 20.84
N ASP A 51 7.81 29.36 19.75
CA ASP A 51 7.61 30.79 19.52
C ASP A 51 6.15 31.14 19.17
N LEU A 52 5.36 30.13 18.80
CA LEU A 52 3.96 30.26 18.38
C LEU A 52 2.97 29.77 19.44
N LEU A 53 3.43 29.05 20.47
CA LEU A 53 2.58 28.43 21.49
C LEU A 53 3.03 28.86 22.89
N THR A 54 2.16 29.56 23.60
CA THR A 54 2.38 29.84 25.02
C THR A 54 2.11 28.60 25.87
N PRO A 55 2.64 28.49 27.11
CA PRO A 55 2.30 27.39 28.02
C PRO A 55 0.79 27.25 28.27
N THR A 56 0.06 28.37 28.26
CA THR A 56 -1.41 28.39 28.37
C THR A 56 -2.08 27.79 27.13
N ASP A 57 -1.55 28.07 25.93
CA ASP A 57 -2.05 27.46 24.69
C ASP A 57 -1.86 25.95 24.71
N GLU A 58 -0.68 25.45 25.11
CA GLU A 58 -0.41 24.01 25.21
C GLU A 58 -1.35 23.31 26.21
N LYS A 59 -1.58 23.92 27.38
CA LYS A 59 -2.51 23.40 28.38
C LYS A 59 -3.94 23.30 27.83
N ASN A 60 -4.40 24.33 27.12
CA ASN A 60 -5.72 24.35 26.50
C ASN A 60 -5.84 23.30 25.38
N ILE A 61 -4.81 23.16 24.55
CA ILE A 61 -4.75 22.13 23.50
C ILE A 61 -4.79 20.74 24.12
N LYS A 62 -4.02 20.49 25.18
CA LYS A 62 -3.99 19.22 25.91
C LYS A 62 -5.34 18.87 26.53
N SER A 63 -6.03 19.84 27.15
CA SER A 63 -7.37 19.64 27.71
C SER A 63 -8.35 19.24 26.62
N LYS A 64 -8.42 20.02 25.52
CA LYS A 64 -9.32 19.72 24.39
C LYS A 64 -9.03 18.37 23.74
N LEU A 65 -7.76 18.02 23.56
CA LEU A 65 -7.37 16.71 23.01
C LEU A 65 -7.86 15.58 23.91
N SER A 66 -7.67 15.70 25.21
CA SER A 66 -8.06 14.69 26.19
C SER A 66 -9.58 14.57 26.31
N GLU A 67 -10.31 15.70 26.35
CA GLU A 67 -11.78 15.75 26.38
C GLU A 67 -12.41 15.08 25.16
N ASN A 68 -11.78 15.23 24.00
CA ASN A 68 -12.23 14.60 22.77
C ASN A 68 -11.78 13.13 22.66
N GLY A 69 -11.01 12.59 23.62
CA GLY A 69 -10.56 11.20 23.60
C GLY A 69 -9.43 10.93 22.60
N PHE A 70 -8.60 11.93 22.31
CA PHE A 70 -7.42 11.75 21.46
C PHE A 70 -6.47 10.74 22.11
N VAL A 71 -6.20 9.66 21.38
CA VAL A 71 -5.18 8.67 21.74
C VAL A 71 -3.95 8.93 20.88
N PRO A 72 -2.77 9.19 21.46
CA PRO A 72 -1.53 9.30 20.70
C PRO A 72 -1.27 8.00 19.91
N ASP A 73 -1.03 8.12 18.61
CA ASP A 73 -0.62 7.03 17.73
C ASP A 73 0.85 7.24 17.31
N ASP A 74 1.57 6.16 17.04
CA ASP A 74 2.91 6.21 16.47
C ASP A 74 2.89 6.43 14.95
N ASP A 75 1.76 6.12 14.31
CA ASP A 75 1.55 6.37 12.89
C ASP A 75 1.28 7.85 12.59
N ILE A 76 2.20 8.47 11.84
CA ILE A 76 2.12 9.88 11.43
C ILE A 76 1.19 10.06 10.23
N ASN A 77 0.90 8.99 9.47
CA ASN A 77 0.14 9.07 8.23
C ASN A 77 -1.37 9.01 8.45
N ILE A 78 -1.84 8.56 9.61
CA ILE A 78 -3.26 8.50 9.94
C ILE A 78 -3.54 9.16 11.31
N SER A 79 -4.77 9.61 11.48
CA SER A 79 -5.23 10.23 12.72
C SER A 79 -5.90 9.20 13.63
N SER A 80 -5.96 9.50 14.92
CA SER A 80 -6.46 8.58 15.94
C SER A 80 -7.95 8.20 15.77
N ASP A 81 -8.75 9.07 15.16
CA ASP A 81 -10.13 8.74 14.77
C ASP A 81 -10.20 7.74 13.61
N GLN A 82 -9.28 7.81 12.65
CA GLN A 82 -9.17 6.81 11.58
C GLN A 82 -8.74 5.46 12.16
N THR A 83 -7.77 5.45 13.08
CA THR A 83 -7.38 4.25 13.81
C THR A 83 -8.56 3.67 14.58
N ALA A 84 -9.31 4.47 15.33
CA ALA A 84 -10.50 4.01 16.06
C ALA A 84 -11.60 3.47 15.12
N ALA A 85 -11.84 4.13 13.99
CA ALA A 85 -12.79 3.68 12.97
C ALA A 85 -12.38 2.34 12.36
N LEU A 86 -11.08 2.16 12.09
CA LEU A 86 -10.50 0.91 11.61
C LEU A 86 -10.66 -0.21 12.66
N SER A 87 -10.29 0.06 13.92
CA SER A 87 -10.42 -0.93 15.00
C SER A 87 -11.86 -1.40 15.13
N LYS A 88 -12.81 -0.46 15.13
CA LYS A 88 -14.23 -0.76 15.18
C LYS A 88 -14.67 -1.62 14.00
N ALA A 89 -14.28 -1.24 12.78
CA ALA A 89 -14.63 -1.99 11.58
C ALA A 89 -14.10 -3.43 11.63
N ILE A 90 -12.87 -3.65 12.11
CA ILE A 90 -12.28 -4.98 12.28
C ILE A 90 -13.03 -5.80 13.35
N ILE A 91 -13.35 -5.18 14.49
CA ILE A 91 -14.17 -5.82 15.55
C ILE A 91 -15.54 -6.24 15.01
N ASP A 92 -16.14 -5.41 14.15
CA ASP A 92 -17.41 -5.67 13.48
C ASP A 92 -17.28 -6.68 12.30
N GLY A 93 -16.10 -7.26 12.09
CA GLY A 93 -15.87 -8.35 11.14
C GLY A 93 -15.26 -7.95 9.79
N LEU A 94 -14.75 -6.73 9.63
CA LEU A 94 -14.00 -6.34 8.44
C LEU A 94 -12.71 -7.16 8.34
N GLN A 95 -12.52 -7.80 7.19
CA GLN A 95 -11.36 -8.62 6.85
C GLN A 95 -11.00 -8.41 5.38
N TYR A 96 -9.79 -8.83 5.00
CA TYR A 96 -9.40 -8.84 3.59
C TYR A 96 -10.33 -9.74 2.75
N PRO A 97 -10.63 -9.36 1.50
CA PRO A 97 -11.40 -10.20 0.60
C PRO A 97 -10.76 -11.58 0.46
N GLN A 98 -11.60 -12.61 0.47
CA GLN A 98 -11.16 -14.00 0.35
C GLN A 98 -11.20 -14.44 -1.12
N ARG A 99 -10.29 -15.36 -1.47
CA ARG A 99 -10.34 -16.01 -2.78
C ARG A 99 -11.49 -17.02 -2.78
N ARG A 100 -12.26 -17.03 -3.86
CA ARG A 100 -13.26 -18.07 -4.15
C ARG A 100 -12.81 -18.75 -5.45
N ASP A 101 -12.80 -20.08 -5.46
CA ASP A 101 -12.32 -20.86 -6.61
C ASP A 101 -10.92 -20.44 -7.11
N GLY A 102 -10.02 -20.14 -6.17
CA GLY A 102 -8.63 -19.78 -6.45
C GLY A 102 -8.39 -18.34 -6.93
N HIS A 103 -9.42 -17.51 -7.08
CA HIS A 103 -9.30 -16.14 -7.58
C HIS A 103 -10.02 -15.11 -6.70
N PHE A 104 -9.61 -13.84 -6.81
CA PHE A 104 -10.34 -12.73 -6.21
C PHE A 104 -11.43 -12.23 -7.15
N HIS A 105 -12.56 -11.81 -6.59
CA HIS A 105 -13.63 -11.18 -7.36
C HIS A 105 -13.56 -9.67 -7.20
N TYR A 106 -13.52 -8.97 -8.33
CA TYR A 106 -13.48 -7.51 -8.39
C TYR A 106 -14.53 -6.83 -7.49
N THR A 107 -15.75 -7.37 -7.41
CA THR A 107 -16.82 -6.82 -6.56
C THR A 107 -16.46 -6.80 -5.08
N ASP A 108 -15.74 -7.81 -4.59
CA ASP A 108 -15.36 -7.92 -3.19
C ASP A 108 -14.19 -6.98 -2.88
N ILE A 109 -13.25 -6.87 -3.82
CA ILE A 109 -12.14 -5.91 -3.76
C ILE A 109 -12.70 -4.49 -3.66
N MET A 110 -13.63 -4.12 -4.55
CA MET A 110 -14.18 -2.78 -4.55
C MET A 110 -15.00 -2.47 -3.30
N LYS A 111 -15.80 -3.42 -2.80
CA LYS A 111 -16.50 -3.25 -1.51
C LYS A 111 -15.51 -2.98 -0.37
N PHE A 112 -14.39 -3.70 -0.36
CA PHE A 112 -13.35 -3.51 0.64
C PHE A 112 -12.65 -2.15 0.50
N LEU A 113 -12.24 -1.77 -0.71
CA LEU A 113 -11.59 -0.48 -0.97
C LEU A 113 -12.51 0.71 -0.67
N GLU A 114 -13.80 0.64 -0.99
CA GLU A 114 -14.78 1.68 -0.64
C GLU A 114 -14.98 1.80 0.89
N LYS A 115 -14.95 0.66 1.60
CA LYS A 115 -14.97 0.66 3.07
C LYS A 115 -13.74 1.34 3.64
N LEU A 116 -12.56 1.08 3.08
CA LEU A 116 -11.32 1.75 3.45
C LEU A 116 -11.34 3.24 3.09
N CYS A 117 -11.89 3.62 1.94
CA CYS A 117 -12.09 5.01 1.53
C CYS A 117 -12.85 5.80 2.60
N THR A 118 -13.90 5.18 3.17
CA THR A 118 -14.68 5.77 4.27
C THR A 118 -13.88 5.84 5.57
N ILE A 119 -13.22 4.74 5.97
CA ILE A 119 -12.46 4.64 7.25
C ILE A 119 -11.29 5.64 7.28
N PHE A 120 -10.52 5.66 6.20
CA PHE A 120 -9.36 6.54 6.04
C PHE A 120 -9.70 7.87 5.40
N LYS A 121 -10.98 8.17 5.14
CA LYS A 121 -11.45 9.45 4.61
C LYS A 121 -10.64 9.89 3.37
N TRP A 122 -10.41 8.98 2.43
CA TRP A 122 -9.57 9.26 1.25
C TRP A 122 -10.10 10.44 0.42
N GLU A 123 -11.42 10.68 0.38
CA GLU A 123 -11.98 11.87 -0.28
C GLU A 123 -11.44 13.20 0.26
N GLN A 124 -10.98 13.23 1.52
CA GLN A 124 -10.41 14.41 2.14
C GLN A 124 -8.88 14.46 1.99
N TYR A 125 -8.20 13.34 2.26
CA TYR A 125 -6.75 13.28 2.39
C TYR A 125 -6.02 12.84 1.11
N GLU A 126 -6.73 12.17 0.20
CA GLU A 126 -6.22 11.65 -1.08
C GLU A 126 -7.18 11.99 -2.23
N PHE A 127 -7.64 13.24 -2.23
CA PHE A 127 -8.72 13.70 -3.12
C PHE A 127 -8.30 13.71 -4.61
N SER A 128 -7.00 13.65 -4.92
CA SER A 128 -6.51 13.58 -6.31
C SER A 128 -6.28 12.14 -6.81
N THR A 129 -6.17 11.17 -5.90
CA THR A 129 -5.83 9.76 -6.13
C THR A 129 -6.97 8.83 -5.67
N LEU A 130 -6.83 8.16 -4.52
CA LEU A 130 -7.73 7.12 -4.01
C LEU A 130 -9.15 7.65 -3.77
N GLY A 131 -9.26 8.87 -3.22
CA GLY A 131 -10.53 9.52 -2.92
C GLY A 131 -11.06 10.42 -4.03
N LYS A 132 -10.54 10.29 -5.26
CA LYS A 132 -10.97 11.15 -6.37
C LYS A 132 -12.41 10.81 -6.80
N VAL A 133 -13.34 11.68 -6.44
CA VAL A 133 -14.74 11.60 -6.89
C VAL A 133 -14.89 12.26 -8.27
N THR A 134 -15.45 11.52 -9.23
CA THR A 134 -15.82 11.99 -10.57
C THR A 134 -17.26 11.60 -10.85
N ASN A 135 -18.16 12.58 -11.00
CA ASN A 135 -19.61 12.35 -11.17
C ASN A 135 -20.21 11.46 -10.07
N GLY A 136 -19.80 11.67 -8.81
CA GLY A 136 -20.28 10.90 -7.66
C GLY A 136 -19.71 9.49 -7.55
N GLN A 137 -18.67 9.14 -8.33
CA GLN A 137 -18.05 7.81 -8.33
C GLN A 137 -16.53 7.88 -8.18
N HIS A 138 -15.94 6.89 -7.50
CA HIS A 138 -14.49 6.70 -7.40
C HIS A 138 -13.93 5.97 -8.63
N LYS A 139 -13.97 6.61 -9.80
CA LYS A 139 -13.50 6.02 -11.07
C LYS A 139 -12.02 5.62 -11.03
N LYS A 140 -11.17 6.45 -10.41
CA LYS A 140 -9.74 6.13 -10.23
C LYS A 140 -9.56 4.93 -9.30
N LEU A 141 -10.24 4.91 -8.17
CA LEU A 141 -10.18 3.78 -7.23
C LEU A 141 -10.62 2.46 -7.88
N SER A 142 -11.65 2.51 -8.73
CA SER A 142 -12.09 1.36 -9.54
C SER A 142 -10.97 0.81 -10.42
N TRP A 143 -10.29 1.69 -11.15
CA TRP A 143 -9.16 1.30 -11.99
C TRP A 143 -7.97 0.77 -11.16
N TYR A 144 -7.64 1.42 -10.04
CA TYR A 144 -6.62 0.93 -9.11
C TYR A 144 -6.98 -0.45 -8.54
N GLY A 145 -8.27 -0.73 -8.30
CA GLY A 145 -8.75 -2.03 -7.87
C GLY A 145 -8.50 -3.14 -8.90
N VAL A 146 -8.63 -2.84 -10.20
CA VAL A 146 -8.29 -3.78 -11.28
C VAL A 146 -6.79 -4.10 -11.26
N LEU A 147 -5.95 -3.08 -11.23
CA LEU A 147 -4.50 -3.25 -11.22
C LEU A 147 -4.00 -3.96 -9.95
N LEU A 148 -4.57 -3.61 -8.79
CA LEU A 148 -4.31 -4.29 -7.52
C LEU A 148 -4.63 -5.78 -7.63
N MET A 149 -5.81 -6.14 -8.16
CA MET A 149 -6.23 -7.52 -8.33
C MET A 149 -5.25 -8.31 -9.20
N GLN A 150 -4.84 -7.75 -10.34
CA GLN A 150 -3.88 -8.40 -11.23
C GLN A 150 -2.50 -8.53 -10.57
N TRP A 151 -2.03 -7.47 -9.91
CA TRP A 151 -0.76 -7.43 -9.19
C TRP A 151 -0.67 -8.53 -8.14
N ILE A 152 -1.59 -8.56 -7.17
CA ILE A 152 -1.58 -9.57 -6.09
C ILE A 152 -1.90 -10.98 -6.59
N SER A 153 -2.51 -11.12 -7.77
CA SER A 153 -2.71 -12.43 -8.41
C SER A 153 -1.45 -13.00 -9.06
N GLY A 154 -0.33 -12.26 -9.07
CA GLY A 154 0.93 -12.74 -9.64
C GLY A 154 1.10 -12.43 -11.13
N PHE A 155 0.31 -11.52 -11.70
CA PHE A 155 0.44 -11.19 -13.12
C PHE A 155 1.72 -10.38 -13.33
N GLY A 156 2.59 -10.84 -14.24
CA GLY A 156 3.76 -10.08 -14.66
C GLY A 156 3.37 -8.76 -15.32
N LEU A 157 4.26 -7.76 -15.27
CA LEU A 157 4.00 -6.42 -15.81
C LEU A 157 3.54 -6.45 -17.27
N ASN A 158 4.18 -7.28 -18.12
CA ASN A 158 3.77 -7.45 -19.51
C ASN A 158 2.31 -7.91 -19.64
N ASN A 159 1.85 -8.82 -18.76
CA ASN A 159 0.47 -9.30 -18.81
C ASN A 159 -0.52 -8.21 -18.37
N ILE A 160 -0.20 -7.50 -17.28
CA ILE A 160 -0.99 -6.37 -16.77
C ILE A 160 -1.17 -5.31 -17.88
N ILE A 161 -0.08 -4.95 -18.56
CA ILE A 161 -0.13 -3.93 -19.61
C ILE A 161 -0.90 -4.44 -20.84
N ASN A 162 -0.69 -5.69 -21.26
CA ASN A 162 -1.44 -6.26 -22.38
C ASN A 162 -2.96 -6.28 -22.12
N GLU A 163 -3.40 -6.66 -20.92
CA GLU A 163 -4.81 -6.57 -20.51
C GLU A 163 -5.34 -5.13 -20.62
N GLY A 164 -4.53 -4.14 -20.23
CA GLY A 164 -4.85 -2.72 -20.42
C GLY A 164 -4.98 -2.32 -21.89
N ILE A 165 -4.11 -2.83 -22.77
CA ILE A 165 -4.19 -2.59 -24.22
C ILE A 165 -5.48 -3.17 -24.80
N GLU A 166 -5.81 -4.44 -24.48
CA GLU A 166 -7.04 -5.07 -24.97
C GLU A 166 -8.30 -4.33 -24.46
N TYR A 167 -8.29 -3.88 -23.20
CA TYR A 167 -9.38 -3.09 -22.66
C TYR A 167 -9.61 -1.80 -23.46
N HIS A 168 -8.54 -1.07 -23.78
CA HIS A 168 -8.64 0.18 -24.55
C HIS A 168 -8.93 -0.02 -26.02
N ARG A 169 -8.58 -1.17 -26.62
CA ARG A 169 -9.08 -1.54 -27.96
C ARG A 169 -10.59 -1.72 -27.98
N GLY A 170 -11.16 -2.31 -26.93
CA GLY A 170 -12.62 -2.47 -26.77
C GLY A 170 -13.34 -1.19 -26.33
N HIS A 171 -12.63 -0.26 -25.67
CA HIS A 171 -13.19 0.98 -25.11
C HIS A 171 -12.29 2.19 -25.43
N PRO A 172 -12.19 2.59 -26.71
CA PRO A 172 -11.18 3.56 -27.13
C PRO A 172 -11.49 4.99 -26.67
N ASP A 173 -12.74 5.35 -26.39
CA ASP A 173 -13.16 6.75 -26.20
C ASP A 173 -12.79 7.37 -24.83
N ASN A 174 -12.17 6.60 -23.93
CA ASN A 174 -11.83 7.04 -22.57
C ASN A 174 -10.35 6.83 -22.26
N PHE A 175 -9.47 7.26 -23.15
CA PHE A 175 -8.02 7.22 -22.95
C PHE A 175 -7.48 8.60 -22.54
N TRP A 176 -6.76 8.66 -21.44
CA TRP A 176 -6.14 9.89 -20.96
C TRP A 176 -4.72 9.98 -21.51
N ILE A 177 -4.42 11.02 -22.28
CA ILE A 177 -3.04 11.28 -22.75
C ILE A 177 -2.22 11.96 -21.65
N ASN A 178 -2.89 12.74 -20.81
CA ASN A 178 -2.32 13.43 -19.66
C ASN A 178 -3.45 13.78 -18.67
N LYS A 179 -3.14 14.51 -17.59
CA LYS A 179 -4.09 14.86 -16.52
C LYS A 179 -5.33 15.67 -16.98
N THR A 180 -5.32 16.25 -18.18
CA THR A 180 -6.38 17.16 -18.66
C THR A 180 -6.97 16.78 -20.01
N GLN A 181 -6.30 15.91 -20.78
CA GLN A 181 -6.68 15.59 -22.15
C GLN A 181 -7.12 14.14 -22.29
N ILE A 182 -8.35 13.96 -22.77
CA ILE A 182 -8.90 12.68 -23.20
C ILE A 182 -8.77 12.60 -24.73
N ALA A 183 -8.43 11.44 -25.25
CA ALA A 183 -8.42 11.12 -26.66
C ALA A 183 -9.02 9.74 -26.91
N THR A 184 -9.32 9.47 -28.17
CA THR A 184 -9.62 8.12 -28.65
C THR A 184 -8.31 7.34 -28.72
N TYR A 185 -8.25 6.19 -28.04
CA TYR A 185 -7.09 5.31 -28.07
C TYR A 185 -6.76 4.88 -29.51
N GLN A 186 -5.52 5.10 -29.91
CA GLN A 186 -4.97 4.59 -31.16
C GLN A 186 -3.91 3.58 -30.77
N ASP A 187 -3.96 2.34 -31.27
CA ASP A 187 -3.02 1.28 -30.89
C ASP A 187 -1.62 1.47 -31.55
N THR A 188 -1.05 2.66 -31.36
CA THR A 188 0.27 3.09 -31.82
C THR A 188 1.29 2.99 -30.69
N ILE A 189 2.57 3.04 -31.05
CA ILE A 189 3.67 2.98 -30.07
C ILE A 189 3.54 4.09 -29.01
N GLU A 190 3.13 5.29 -29.40
CA GLU A 190 2.97 6.43 -28.51
C GLU A 190 1.92 6.17 -27.41
N PHE A 191 0.72 5.75 -27.80
CA PHE A 191 -0.38 5.46 -26.86
C PHE A 191 -0.09 4.25 -26.00
N ARG A 192 0.58 3.23 -26.55
CA ARG A 192 1.09 2.12 -25.75
C ARG A 192 2.06 2.62 -24.69
N ASN A 193 3.03 3.45 -25.05
CA ASN A 193 4.02 4.00 -24.12
C ASN A 193 3.38 4.83 -23.00
N ILE A 194 2.32 5.60 -23.30
CA ILE A 194 1.54 6.30 -22.27
C ILE A 194 0.91 5.29 -21.31
N LEU A 195 0.25 4.26 -21.82
CA LEU A 195 -0.34 3.21 -20.99
C LEU A 195 0.71 2.47 -20.14
N PHE A 196 1.88 2.18 -20.70
CA PHE A 196 3.02 1.61 -19.98
C PHE A 196 3.42 2.51 -18.80
N ALA A 197 3.64 3.79 -19.06
CA ALA A 197 4.06 4.77 -18.04
C ALA A 197 3.00 4.92 -16.94
N ASP A 198 1.73 5.10 -17.32
CA ASP A 198 0.62 5.24 -16.38
C ASP A 198 0.45 4.00 -15.50
N THR A 199 0.57 2.80 -16.09
CA THR A 199 0.47 1.54 -15.34
C THR A 199 1.57 1.41 -14.30
N LEU A 200 2.83 1.73 -14.68
CA LEU A 200 3.97 1.70 -13.76
C LEU A 200 3.81 2.76 -12.65
N GLU A 201 3.39 3.97 -12.99
CA GLU A 201 3.14 5.04 -12.01
C GLU A 201 2.10 4.60 -10.96
N VAL A 202 1.04 3.92 -11.39
CA VAL A 202 0.02 3.41 -10.46
C VAL A 202 0.54 2.26 -9.61
N ILE A 203 1.27 1.32 -10.19
CA ILE A 203 1.86 0.22 -9.41
C ILE A 203 2.77 0.78 -8.32
N ASP A 204 3.68 1.69 -8.66
CA ASP A 204 4.66 2.22 -7.71
C ASP A 204 4.01 3.14 -6.67
N ASN A 205 3.29 4.17 -7.12
CA ASN A 205 2.83 5.23 -6.21
C ASN A 205 1.51 4.90 -5.51
N ILE A 206 0.66 4.08 -6.11
CA ILE A 206 -0.66 3.76 -5.54
C ILE A 206 -0.66 2.39 -4.89
N ILE A 207 -0.23 1.34 -5.59
CA ILE A 207 -0.29 -0.03 -5.06
C ILE A 207 0.81 -0.26 -4.02
N LEU A 208 2.07 -0.08 -4.41
CA LEU A 208 3.24 -0.38 -3.59
C LEU A 208 3.50 0.68 -2.51
N PHE A 209 3.08 1.93 -2.72
CA PHE A 209 3.22 3.00 -1.74
C PHE A 209 1.93 3.25 -0.94
N SER A 210 0.90 3.88 -1.53
CA SER A 210 -0.29 4.28 -0.75
C SER A 210 -1.06 3.09 -0.15
N LEU A 211 -1.53 2.15 -0.98
CA LEU A 211 -2.33 1.01 -0.53
C LEU A 211 -1.54 0.09 0.38
N SER A 212 -0.26 -0.17 0.07
CA SER A 212 0.65 -0.93 0.94
C SER A 212 0.70 -0.36 2.35
N ASN A 213 0.83 0.96 2.52
CA ASN A 213 0.84 1.60 3.84
C ASN A 213 -0.49 1.43 4.58
N TYR A 214 -1.64 1.58 3.91
CA TYR A 214 -2.94 1.32 4.56
C TYR A 214 -3.14 -0.16 4.90
N PHE A 215 -2.65 -1.07 4.05
CA PHE A 215 -2.72 -2.50 4.31
C PHE A 215 -1.79 -2.89 5.46
N LEU A 216 -0.59 -2.33 5.56
CA LEU A 216 0.27 -2.49 6.73
C LEU A 216 -0.45 -2.09 8.01
N LYS A 217 -1.12 -0.92 8.02
CA LYS A 217 -1.90 -0.50 9.19
C LYS A 217 -3.04 -1.47 9.48
N PHE A 218 -3.81 -1.86 8.46
CA PHE A 218 -4.90 -2.82 8.59
C PHE A 218 -4.39 -4.13 9.22
N SER A 219 -3.33 -4.72 8.68
CA SER A 219 -2.75 -5.97 9.16
C SER A 219 -2.22 -5.87 10.58
N ASN A 220 -1.56 -4.77 10.93
CA ASN A 220 -1.08 -4.54 12.29
C ASN A 220 -2.22 -4.39 13.29
N GLU A 221 -3.27 -3.66 12.91
CA GLU A 221 -4.44 -3.46 13.77
C GLU A 221 -5.25 -4.76 13.92
N TYR A 222 -5.37 -5.54 12.84
CA TYR A 222 -5.98 -6.86 12.85
C TYR A 222 -5.23 -7.81 13.80
N LYS A 223 -3.89 -7.87 13.69
CA LYS A 223 -3.00 -8.64 14.57
C LYS A 223 -3.17 -8.25 16.03
N ARG A 224 -3.20 -6.94 16.32
CA ARG A 224 -3.38 -6.40 17.67
C ARG A 224 -4.72 -6.80 18.29
N ILE A 225 -5.82 -6.69 17.54
CA ILE A 225 -7.18 -7.01 18.02
C ILE A 225 -7.34 -8.52 18.25
N HIS A 226 -6.86 -9.35 17.32
CA HIS A 226 -6.97 -10.80 17.40
C HIS A 226 -5.86 -11.46 18.24
N LYS A 227 -4.88 -10.68 18.71
CA LYS A 227 -3.72 -11.13 19.51
C LYS A 227 -2.89 -12.20 18.80
N VAL A 228 -2.67 -12.02 17.50
CA VAL A 228 -1.85 -12.91 16.65
C VAL A 228 -0.64 -12.17 16.09
N THR A 229 0.45 -12.88 15.82
CA THR A 229 1.66 -12.31 15.19
C THR A 229 1.61 -12.37 13.67
N SER A 230 0.87 -13.33 13.11
CA SER A 230 0.61 -13.49 11.69
C SER A 230 -0.80 -14.07 11.48
N PHE A 231 -1.34 -13.91 10.28
CA PHE A 231 -2.61 -14.48 9.88
C PHE A 231 -2.59 -14.79 8.37
N PRO A 232 -3.36 -15.78 7.90
CA PRO A 232 -3.45 -16.08 6.47
C PRO A 232 -4.22 -14.97 5.72
N ASN A 233 -4.04 -14.88 4.40
CA ASN A 233 -4.68 -13.84 3.57
C ASN A 233 -4.27 -12.41 3.97
N ASP A 234 -3.01 -12.21 4.38
CA ASP A 234 -2.45 -10.88 4.67
C ASP A 234 -2.16 -10.14 3.35
N TRP A 235 -3.05 -9.23 2.92
CA TRP A 235 -2.88 -8.52 1.65
C TRP A 235 -1.70 -7.55 1.66
N TYR A 236 -1.22 -7.12 2.83
CA TYR A 236 0.02 -6.35 2.90
C TYR A 236 1.19 -7.18 2.32
N GLU A 237 1.31 -8.44 2.74
CA GLU A 237 2.29 -9.40 2.20
C GLU A 237 2.08 -9.61 0.69
N TYR A 238 0.83 -9.77 0.25
CA TYR A 238 0.54 -10.02 -1.17
C TYR A 238 0.84 -8.83 -2.08
N VAL A 239 0.68 -7.60 -1.58
CA VAL A 239 1.06 -6.38 -2.29
C VAL A 239 2.58 -6.26 -2.36
N GLU A 240 3.28 -6.45 -1.24
CA GLU A 240 4.74 -6.37 -1.16
C GLU A 240 5.42 -7.31 -2.15
N TYR A 241 4.96 -8.57 -2.22
CA TYR A 241 5.53 -9.59 -3.10
C TYR A 241 4.83 -9.69 -4.46
N GLY A 242 3.78 -8.92 -4.69
CA GLY A 242 2.96 -8.96 -5.91
C GLY A 242 2.46 -10.36 -6.26
N THR A 243 2.07 -11.15 -5.27
CA THR A 243 1.57 -12.51 -5.49
C THR A 243 0.88 -13.05 -4.24
N THR A 244 -0.08 -13.96 -4.43
CA THR A 244 -0.70 -14.74 -3.33
C THR A 244 -0.12 -16.15 -3.20
N ASN A 245 0.90 -16.47 -3.99
CA ASN A 245 1.54 -17.77 -3.96
C ASN A 245 2.63 -17.83 -2.87
N ALA A 246 2.42 -18.68 -1.87
CA ALA A 246 3.32 -18.81 -0.73
C ALA A 246 4.75 -19.25 -1.13
N GLU A 247 4.91 -20.17 -2.10
CA GLU A 247 6.24 -20.59 -2.56
C GLU A 247 6.99 -19.41 -3.19
N THR A 248 6.32 -18.63 -4.04
CA THR A 248 6.90 -17.42 -4.66
C THR A 248 7.25 -16.35 -3.62
N ILE A 249 6.43 -16.17 -2.58
CA ILE A 249 6.72 -15.25 -1.47
C ILE A 249 7.97 -15.69 -0.71
N ILE A 250 8.10 -16.98 -0.40
CA ILE A 250 9.28 -17.53 0.29
C ILE A 250 10.55 -17.30 -0.53
N LEU A 251 10.50 -17.53 -1.84
CA LEU A 251 11.65 -17.29 -2.73
C LEU A 251 12.03 -15.81 -2.79
N GLN A 252 11.05 -14.90 -2.86
CA GLN A 252 11.33 -13.46 -2.83
C GLN A 252 11.88 -12.99 -1.49
N ARG A 253 11.48 -13.59 -0.36
CA ARG A 253 12.07 -13.35 0.96
C ARG A 253 13.55 -13.75 1.05
N ILE A 254 13.93 -14.80 0.32
CA ILE A 254 15.34 -15.21 0.16
C ILE A 254 16.09 -14.22 -0.74
N GLY A 255 15.40 -13.33 -1.44
CA GLY A 255 15.97 -12.23 -2.22
C GLY A 255 15.86 -12.41 -3.73
N PHE A 256 15.12 -13.42 -4.21
CA PHE A 256 14.87 -13.55 -5.65
C PHE A 256 13.94 -12.42 -6.11
N SER A 257 14.15 -11.92 -7.33
CA SER A 257 13.14 -11.09 -7.98
C SER A 257 11.85 -11.88 -8.21
N ARG A 258 10.75 -11.16 -8.44
CA ARG A 258 9.45 -11.78 -8.71
C ARG A 258 9.49 -12.68 -9.94
N GLU A 259 10.21 -12.26 -10.97
CA GLU A 259 10.38 -12.98 -12.23
C GLU A 259 11.15 -14.29 -12.03
N THR A 260 12.28 -14.26 -11.32
CA THR A 260 13.08 -15.46 -11.04
C THR A 260 12.37 -16.39 -10.06
N ALA A 261 11.70 -15.86 -9.03
CA ALA A 261 10.87 -16.64 -8.12
C ALA A 261 9.72 -17.36 -8.85
N THR A 262 9.09 -16.69 -9.83
CA THR A 262 8.05 -17.30 -10.67
C THR A 262 8.62 -18.39 -11.59
N TYR A 263 9.82 -18.18 -12.14
CA TYR A 263 10.52 -19.21 -12.91
C TYR A 263 10.82 -20.44 -12.04
N LEU A 264 11.37 -20.24 -10.84
CA LEU A 264 11.77 -21.30 -9.91
C LEU A 264 10.59 -22.13 -9.39
N LYS A 265 9.42 -21.51 -9.22
CA LYS A 265 8.18 -22.23 -8.91
C LYS A 265 7.88 -23.36 -9.91
N HIS A 266 8.23 -23.17 -11.19
CA HIS A 266 8.02 -24.18 -12.24
C HIS A 266 9.21 -25.14 -12.40
N HIS A 267 10.34 -24.87 -11.74
CA HIS A 267 11.58 -25.65 -11.80
C HIS A 267 11.95 -26.14 -10.39
N LYS A 268 11.06 -26.97 -9.81
CA LYS A 268 11.17 -27.47 -8.43
C LYS A 268 12.42 -28.33 -8.20
N GLU A 269 13.08 -28.80 -9.25
CA GLU A 269 14.34 -29.55 -9.18
C GLU A 269 15.46 -28.77 -8.47
N TYR A 270 15.38 -27.44 -8.44
CA TYR A 270 16.34 -26.56 -7.78
C TYR A 270 16.04 -26.26 -6.30
N LEU A 271 14.86 -26.65 -5.81
CA LEU A 271 14.36 -26.28 -4.49
C LEU A 271 14.34 -27.50 -3.56
N ILE A 272 14.58 -27.27 -2.26
CA ILE A 272 14.51 -28.28 -1.19
C ILE A 272 13.54 -27.75 -0.13
N ASN A 273 12.58 -28.58 0.28
CA ASN A 273 11.63 -28.32 1.39
C ASN A 273 10.77 -27.05 1.27
N ALA A 274 10.56 -26.52 0.06
CA ALA A 274 9.79 -25.28 -0.18
C ALA A 274 8.37 -25.28 0.46
N GLU A 275 7.80 -26.45 0.77
CA GLU A 275 6.46 -26.63 1.33
C GLU A 275 6.36 -26.36 2.85
N ASN A 276 7.48 -26.42 3.60
CA ASN A 276 7.47 -26.34 5.08
C ASN A 276 7.77 -24.94 5.64
N GLY A 277 7.64 -23.89 4.82
CA GLY A 277 8.03 -22.53 5.20
C GLY A 277 9.55 -22.32 5.32
N GLN A 278 10.35 -23.34 4.97
CA GLN A 278 11.81 -23.27 4.89
C GLN A 278 12.25 -23.77 3.51
N CYS A 279 12.55 -22.85 2.59
CA CYS A 279 13.10 -23.21 1.28
C CYS A 279 14.62 -23.17 1.33
N LYS A 280 15.27 -24.30 1.02
CA LYS A 280 16.70 -24.37 0.74
C LYS A 280 16.95 -24.47 -0.76
N LEU A 281 18.06 -23.91 -1.20
CA LEU A 281 18.46 -23.80 -2.59
C LEU A 281 19.53 -24.84 -2.94
N LYS A 282 19.36 -25.57 -4.04
CA LYS A 282 20.43 -26.44 -4.54
C LYS A 282 21.51 -25.61 -5.22
N ARG A 283 22.78 -26.00 -5.04
CA ARG A 283 23.93 -25.35 -5.69
C ARG A 283 23.90 -25.43 -7.22
N THR A 284 23.15 -26.38 -7.78
CA THR A 284 22.90 -26.45 -9.23
C THR A 284 22.23 -25.20 -9.81
N LEU A 285 21.65 -24.32 -8.98
CA LEU A 285 21.17 -23.00 -9.39
C LEU A 285 22.26 -22.08 -9.94
N LEU A 286 23.51 -22.27 -9.50
CA LEU A 286 24.66 -21.51 -9.99
C LEU A 286 24.99 -21.80 -11.45
N GLU A 287 24.44 -22.90 -12.00
CA GLU A 287 24.57 -23.31 -13.40
C GLU A 287 23.19 -23.32 -14.11
N CYS A 288 22.20 -22.62 -13.55
CA CYS A 288 20.86 -22.56 -14.14
C CYS A 288 20.93 -21.97 -15.56
N PRO A 289 20.22 -22.54 -16.56
CA PRO A 289 20.17 -21.97 -17.92
C PRO A 289 19.63 -20.54 -17.94
N ASN A 290 18.71 -20.21 -17.02
CA ASN A 290 18.18 -18.86 -16.88
C ASN A 290 19.25 -17.94 -16.26
N ILE A 291 19.71 -16.97 -17.06
CA ILE A 291 20.79 -16.05 -16.70
C ILE A 291 20.43 -15.22 -15.47
N SER A 292 19.19 -14.73 -15.37
CA SER A 292 18.74 -13.91 -14.23
C SER A 292 18.76 -14.71 -12.94
N VAL A 293 18.22 -15.94 -12.97
CA VAL A 293 18.23 -16.86 -11.82
C VAL A 293 19.66 -17.15 -11.38
N ARG A 294 20.55 -17.43 -12.34
CA ARG A 294 21.96 -17.72 -12.07
C ARG A 294 22.67 -16.55 -11.43
N ASN A 295 22.49 -15.33 -11.96
CA ASN A 295 23.13 -14.12 -11.43
C ASN A 295 22.62 -13.81 -10.01
N GLU A 296 21.31 -13.92 -9.77
CA GLU A 296 20.73 -13.71 -8.44
C GLU A 296 21.24 -14.78 -7.46
N ALA A 297 21.31 -16.05 -7.86
CA ALA A 297 21.86 -17.13 -7.03
C ALA A 297 23.34 -16.93 -6.70
N GLN A 298 24.15 -16.45 -7.65
CA GLN A 298 25.56 -16.11 -7.42
C GLN A 298 25.73 -14.96 -6.42
N ASN A 299 24.86 -13.95 -6.45
CA ASN A 299 24.86 -12.90 -5.44
C ASN A 299 24.41 -13.43 -4.08
N MET A 300 23.41 -14.31 -4.04
CA MET A 300 22.90 -14.88 -2.79
C MET A 300 23.92 -15.77 -2.10
N ILE A 301 24.66 -16.61 -2.81
CA ILE A 301 25.62 -17.52 -2.17
C ILE A 301 26.76 -16.76 -1.48
N LEU A 302 27.05 -15.54 -1.94
CA LEU A 302 28.03 -14.66 -1.31
C LEU A 302 27.49 -13.96 -0.06
N ASN A 303 26.21 -13.57 -0.07
CA ASN A 303 25.60 -12.76 1.00
C ASN A 303 24.87 -13.60 2.07
N MET A 304 24.28 -14.73 1.69
CA MET A 304 23.50 -15.65 2.51
C MET A 304 23.82 -17.11 2.13
N PRO A 305 25.04 -17.61 2.37
CA PRO A 305 25.41 -18.99 2.01
C PRO A 305 24.54 -20.06 2.70
N GLU A 306 23.93 -19.75 3.85
CA GLU A 306 23.13 -20.65 4.67
C GLU A 306 21.79 -21.09 4.03
N VAL A 307 21.27 -20.34 3.07
CA VAL A 307 20.08 -20.76 2.30
C VAL A 307 20.39 -21.84 1.27
N PHE A 308 21.66 -22.05 0.93
CA PHE A 308 22.07 -23.14 0.04
C PHE A 308 22.30 -24.44 0.81
N ASP A 309 22.03 -25.57 0.15
CA ASP A 309 22.37 -26.87 0.72
C ASP A 309 23.90 -27.00 0.91
N GLN A 310 24.28 -27.63 2.02
CA GLN A 310 25.68 -27.81 2.40
C GLN A 310 26.35 -28.98 1.65
N LYS A 311 25.56 -29.84 1.01
CA LYS A 311 26.10 -30.98 0.24
C LYS A 311 26.39 -30.57 -1.20
N ILE A 312 27.62 -30.89 -1.63
CA ILE A 312 28.13 -30.80 -3.00
C ILE A 312 27.41 -31.84 -3.86
#